data_AF-A0A9E3CNY0-F1
#
_entry.id   AF-A0A9E3CNY0-F1
#
_cell.length_a   1.000
_cell.length_b   1.000
_cell.length_c   1.000
_cell.angle_alpha   90.00
_cell.angle_beta   90.00
_cell.angle_gamma   90.00
#
_symmetry.space_group_name_H-M   'P 1'
#
loop_
_entity.id
_entity.type
_entity.pdbx_description
1 polymer ?
#
loop_
_entity_poly.entity_id
_entity_poly.type
_entity_poly.pdbx_seq_one_letter_code
_entity_poly.pdbx_strand_id
1 'polypeptide(L)'
;MSRRRKKVAENDAGPNASRRSFTKTLTAAFIAAPALAASAQAPPATSEPKAPPQPQTTPTPAPQTQGPPAPSPLALAYFEVARQRFGERLTAEQLEAVKRDLEGNVRTAERLRASKLKNSDEPDFVFSA
;
A
#
# COMPACT_ATOMS: atom_id res chain seq x y z
N MET A 1 -27.63 -48.84 -18.11
CA MET A 1 -26.30 -48.20 -17.96
C MET A 1 -26.46 -46.69 -17.76
N SER A 2 -26.40 -46.22 -16.52
CA SER A 2 -26.55 -44.81 -16.12
C SER A 2 -25.25 -44.02 -16.29
N ARG A 3 -25.25 -42.96 -17.11
CA ARG A 3 -24.17 -41.97 -17.17
C ARG A 3 -24.37 -40.95 -16.04
N ARG A 4 -23.64 -41.09 -14.92
CA ARG A 4 -23.55 -40.06 -13.88
C ARG A 4 -22.77 -38.86 -14.44
N ARG A 5 -23.41 -37.70 -14.55
CA ARG A 5 -22.76 -36.41 -14.79
C ARG A 5 -21.97 -36.01 -13.53
N LYS A 6 -20.66 -35.79 -13.67
CA LYS A 6 -19.79 -35.28 -12.61
C LYS A 6 -20.05 -33.79 -12.46
N LYS A 7 -20.66 -33.37 -11.35
CA LYS A 7 -20.84 -31.97 -10.97
C LYS A 7 -19.48 -31.50 -10.40
N VAL A 8 -18.74 -30.67 -11.12
CA VAL A 8 -17.57 -29.96 -10.61
C VAL A 8 -17.99 -28.50 -10.46
N ALA A 9 -18.39 -28.14 -9.26
CA ALA A 9 -18.59 -26.77 -8.84
C ALA A 9 -18.23 -26.74 -7.35
N GLU A 10 -17.04 -26.24 -7.04
CA GLU A 10 -16.79 -25.22 -6.01
C GLU A 10 -15.27 -24.96 -5.99
N ASN A 11 -14.83 -23.91 -6.71
CA ASN A 11 -13.59 -23.25 -6.35
C ASN A 11 -13.97 -22.32 -5.21
N ASP A 12 -13.64 -22.75 -3.99
CA ASP A 12 -13.77 -21.98 -2.76
C ASP A 12 -12.90 -20.73 -2.91
N ALA A 13 -13.55 -19.63 -3.31
CA ALA A 13 -12.96 -18.32 -3.36
C ALA A 13 -12.72 -17.88 -1.91
N GLY A 14 -11.49 -18.05 -1.45
CA GLY A 14 -11.05 -17.54 -0.15
C GLY A 14 -11.50 -16.08 0.03
N PRO A 15 -12.07 -15.72 1.20
CA PRO A 15 -12.66 -14.42 1.39
C PRO A 15 -11.59 -13.34 1.26
N ASN A 16 -11.80 -12.46 0.27
CA ASN A 16 -11.05 -11.23 0.05
C ASN A 16 -10.83 -10.51 1.38
N ALA A 17 -9.62 -10.61 1.93
CA ALA A 17 -9.21 -9.96 3.17
C ALA A 17 -9.22 -8.44 2.97
N SER A 18 -10.40 -7.85 3.18
CA SER A 18 -10.65 -6.43 3.03
C SER A 18 -10.04 -5.67 4.20
N ARG A 19 -9.32 -4.60 3.90
CA ARG A 19 -8.68 -3.67 4.86
C ARG A 19 -9.65 -3.08 5.91
N ARG A 20 -10.97 -3.26 5.73
CA ARG A 20 -12.03 -2.86 6.66
C ARG A 20 -12.18 -3.77 7.89
N SER A 21 -11.60 -4.97 7.87
CA SER A 21 -11.74 -5.92 9.00
C SER A 21 -10.76 -5.66 10.15
N PHE A 22 -9.72 -4.85 9.94
CA PHE A 22 -8.69 -4.59 10.96
C PHE A 22 -9.05 -3.49 11.96
N THR A 23 -10.00 -2.59 11.65
CA THR A 23 -10.35 -1.46 12.54
C THR A 23 -11.41 -1.80 13.57
N LYS A 24 -12.00 -3.01 13.54
CA LYS A 24 -13.08 -3.41 14.45
C LYS A 24 -12.62 -4.07 15.77
N THR A 25 -11.32 -4.23 16.00
CA THR A 25 -10.82 -5.02 17.15
C THR A 25 -10.09 -4.20 18.23
N LEU A 26 -10.24 -2.87 18.28
CA LEU A 26 -9.56 -2.04 19.30
C LEU A 26 -10.47 -1.30 20.30
N THR A 27 -11.78 -1.59 20.35
CA THR A 27 -12.73 -0.79 21.15
C THR A 27 -13.59 -1.60 22.12
N ALA A 28 -13.01 -2.35 23.06
CA ALA A 28 -13.74 -2.78 24.27
C ALA A 28 -12.84 -3.37 25.37
N ALA A 29 -12.27 -2.54 26.26
CA ALA A 29 -11.93 -2.94 27.64
C ALA A 29 -11.50 -1.73 28.50
N PHE A 30 -12.39 -0.75 28.75
CA PHE A 30 -12.11 0.33 29.72
C PHE A 30 -13.34 0.81 30.50
N ILE A 31 -14.28 -0.08 30.84
CA ILE A 31 -15.40 0.33 31.71
C ILE A 31 -15.67 -0.76 32.75
N ALA A 32 -15.18 -0.56 33.97
CA ALA A 32 -15.99 -0.57 35.21
C ALA A 32 -15.11 -0.70 36.47
N ALA A 33 -15.02 0.36 37.26
CA ALA A 33 -14.84 0.27 38.72
C ALA A 33 -15.65 1.39 39.39
N PRO A 34 -16.61 1.07 40.28
CA PRO A 34 -17.46 2.06 40.92
C PRO A 34 -16.75 2.73 42.10
N ALA A 35 -17.01 4.02 42.30
CA ALA A 35 -16.58 4.79 43.46
C ALA A 35 -17.33 4.34 44.73
N LEU A 36 -16.59 3.97 45.77
CA LEU A 36 -17.06 3.82 47.14
C LEU A 36 -16.18 4.67 48.08
N ALA A 37 -16.80 5.10 49.17
CA ALA A 37 -16.55 6.35 49.87
C ALA A 37 -15.46 6.31 50.97
N ALA A 38 -15.02 7.53 51.32
CA ALA A 38 -14.60 8.03 52.64
C ALA A 38 -13.38 7.43 53.36
N SER A 39 -12.34 8.24 53.56
CA SER A 39 -11.97 8.80 54.89
C SER A 39 -10.73 9.69 54.78
N ALA A 40 -10.75 10.78 55.55
CA ALA A 40 -9.71 11.78 55.63
C ALA A 40 -8.53 11.30 56.49
N GLN A 41 -7.30 11.40 55.97
CA GLN A 41 -6.08 11.39 56.75
C GLN A 41 -5.00 12.19 56.00
N ALA A 42 -4.37 13.15 56.68
CA ALA A 42 -3.20 13.91 56.21
C ALA A 42 -1.97 13.54 57.07
N PRO A 43 -0.75 14.01 56.75
CA PRO A 43 0.07 13.92 55.53
C PRO A 43 1.37 13.08 55.80
N PRO A 44 2.26 12.82 54.81
CA PRO A 44 3.47 13.67 54.72
C PRO A 44 3.97 13.92 53.28
N ALA A 45 4.80 14.95 53.17
CA ALA A 45 5.51 15.38 51.97
C ALA A 45 6.16 14.20 51.22
N THR A 46 5.80 14.02 49.96
CA THR A 46 6.49 13.11 49.04
C THR A 46 6.68 13.87 47.72
N SER A 47 7.94 14.20 47.46
CA SER A 47 8.57 14.59 46.20
C SER A 47 7.69 14.60 44.95
N GLU A 48 7.57 15.77 44.32
CA GLU A 48 7.11 15.92 42.92
C GLU A 48 7.92 15.01 41.99
N PRO A 49 7.29 14.04 41.30
CA PRO A 49 7.91 13.45 40.13
C PRO A 49 7.84 14.48 39.00
N LYS A 50 9.00 15.06 38.66
CA LYS A 50 9.16 15.85 37.43
C LYS A 50 8.62 15.02 36.26
N ALA A 51 7.52 15.49 35.67
CA ALA A 51 6.95 14.87 34.49
C ALA A 51 8.02 14.70 33.40
N PRO A 52 8.13 13.54 32.75
CA PRO A 52 9.00 13.39 31.59
C PRO A 52 8.60 14.40 30.52
N PRO A 53 9.55 14.97 29.77
CA PRO A 53 9.26 15.96 28.74
C PRO A 53 8.28 15.36 27.72
N GLN A 54 7.17 16.06 27.48
CA GLN A 54 6.23 15.72 26.43
C GLN A 54 6.98 15.58 25.10
N PRO A 55 6.74 14.51 24.32
CA PRO A 55 7.23 14.42 22.96
C PRO A 55 6.66 15.60 22.17
N GLN A 56 7.54 16.49 21.71
CA GLN A 56 7.15 17.55 20.79
C GLN A 56 6.56 16.89 19.54
N THR A 57 5.28 17.15 19.27
CA THR A 57 4.67 16.75 18.00
C THR A 57 5.26 17.65 16.93
N THR A 58 6.29 17.17 16.24
CA THR A 58 6.68 17.73 14.96
C THR A 58 5.47 17.65 14.03
N PRO A 59 5.05 18.77 13.40
CA PRO A 59 3.95 18.72 12.45
C PRO A 59 4.39 17.85 11.26
N THR A 60 3.70 16.72 11.08
CA THR A 60 3.75 15.94 9.85
C THR A 60 3.50 16.87 8.67
N PRO A 61 4.41 16.99 7.68
CA PRO A 61 4.15 17.78 6.49
C PRO A 61 2.86 17.30 5.83
N ALA A 62 1.92 18.22 5.62
CA ALA A 62 0.69 17.93 4.89
C ALA A 62 1.05 17.39 3.50
N PRO A 63 0.38 16.32 3.01
CA PRO A 63 0.60 15.84 1.66
C PRO A 63 0.24 16.95 0.67
N GLN A 64 1.27 17.53 0.05
CA GLN A 64 1.09 18.47 -1.04
C GLN A 64 0.39 17.71 -2.16
N THR A 65 -0.86 18.08 -2.43
CA THR A 65 -1.61 17.55 -3.57
C THR A 65 -1.06 18.23 -4.82
N GLN A 66 0.11 17.78 -5.27
CA GLN A 66 0.64 18.17 -6.56
C GLN A 66 -0.31 17.58 -7.60
N GLY A 67 -0.83 18.43 -8.49
CA GLY A 67 -1.65 18.01 -9.61
C GLY A 67 -0.93 16.96 -10.47
N PRO A 68 -1.62 16.31 -11.43
CA PRO A 68 -1.02 15.29 -12.26
C PRO A 68 0.30 15.80 -12.85
N PRO A 69 1.42 15.08 -12.67
CA PRO A 69 2.69 15.49 -13.23
C PRO A 69 2.58 15.57 -14.76
N ALA A 70 3.32 16.50 -15.36
CA ALA A 70 3.39 16.62 -16.81
C ALA A 70 3.82 15.29 -17.46
N PRO A 71 3.31 14.97 -18.66
CA PRO A 71 3.60 13.71 -19.33
C PRO A 71 5.10 13.58 -19.64
N SER A 72 5.65 12.39 -19.44
CA SER A 72 7.08 12.11 -19.68
C SER A 72 7.40 12.09 -21.19
N PRO A 73 8.38 12.87 -21.68
CA PRO A 73 8.77 12.85 -23.10
C PRO A 73 9.20 11.47 -23.59
N LEU A 74 9.92 10.72 -22.74
CA LEU A 74 10.36 9.36 -23.06
C LEU A 74 9.18 8.39 -23.18
N ALA A 75 8.20 8.52 -22.29
CA ALA A 75 6.98 7.70 -22.34
C ALA A 75 6.19 7.95 -23.62
N LEU A 76 6.09 9.21 -24.07
CA LEU A 76 5.45 9.56 -25.34
C LEU A 76 6.20 8.97 -26.54
N ALA A 77 7.53 9.01 -26.54
CA ALA A 77 8.33 8.40 -27.60
C ALA A 77 8.10 6.88 -27.68
N TYR A 78 8.08 6.17 -26.53
CA TYR A 78 7.76 4.74 -26.50
C TYR A 78 6.31 4.46 -26.92
N PHE A 79 5.37 5.33 -26.55
CA PHE A 79 3.99 5.21 -26.97
C PHE A 79 3.85 5.32 -28.49
N GLU A 80 4.57 6.22 -29.17
CA GLU A 80 4.54 6.31 -30.64
C GLU A 80 5.05 5.03 -31.31
N VAL A 81 6.13 4.44 -30.78
CA VAL A 81 6.62 3.14 -31.27
C VAL A 81 5.58 2.04 -31.06
N ALA A 82 4.92 2.00 -29.89
CA ALA A 82 3.86 1.04 -29.60
C ALA A 82 2.66 1.24 -30.54
N ARG A 83 2.24 2.49 -30.76
CA ARG A 83 1.15 2.86 -31.66
C ARG A 83 1.45 2.42 -33.10
N GLN A 84 2.67 2.65 -33.59
CA GLN A 84 3.05 2.23 -34.94
C GLN A 84 3.05 0.70 -35.10
N ARG A 85 3.42 -0.06 -34.06
CA ARG A 85 3.51 -1.53 -34.13
C ARG A 85 2.21 -2.27 -33.81
N PHE A 86 1.35 -1.67 -32.99
CA PHE A 86 0.20 -2.35 -32.40
C PHE A 86 -1.12 -1.58 -32.58
N GLY A 87 -1.10 -0.36 -33.13
CA GLY A 87 -2.26 0.52 -33.20
C GLY A 87 -3.47 -0.06 -33.95
N GLU A 88 -3.25 -0.85 -35.01
CA GLU A 88 -4.34 -1.49 -35.76
C GLU A 88 -5.04 -2.62 -34.98
N ARG A 89 -4.39 -3.13 -33.93
CA ARG A 89 -4.90 -4.25 -33.11
C ARG A 89 -5.49 -3.80 -31.78
N LEU A 90 -5.43 -2.50 -31.48
CA LEU A 90 -5.86 -1.95 -30.20
C LEU A 90 -6.97 -0.94 -30.41
N THR A 91 -7.95 -0.95 -29.51
CA THR A 91 -8.96 0.10 -29.47
C THR A 91 -8.35 1.41 -28.96
N ALA A 92 -9.02 2.54 -29.19
CA ALA A 92 -8.57 3.83 -28.68
C ALA A 92 -8.43 3.83 -27.14
N GLU A 93 -9.36 3.20 -26.43
CA GLU A 93 -9.31 3.06 -24.97
C GLU A 93 -8.09 2.24 -24.51
N GLN A 94 -7.77 1.17 -25.23
CA GLN A 94 -6.58 0.35 -24.95
C GLN A 94 -5.30 1.12 -25.22
N LEU A 95 -5.25 1.94 -26.28
CA LEU A 95 -4.11 2.81 -26.56
C LEU A 95 -3.91 3.84 -25.44
N GLU A 96 -4.97 4.46 -24.93
CA GLU A 96 -4.87 5.37 -23.78
C GLU A 96 -4.44 4.66 -22.49
N ALA A 97 -4.85 3.40 -22.30
CA ALA A 97 -4.33 2.58 -21.20
C ALA A 97 -2.82 2.33 -21.35
N VAL A 98 -2.35 1.92 -22.53
CA VAL A 98 -0.92 1.73 -22.82
C VAL A 98 -0.12 3.00 -22.57
N LYS A 99 -0.64 4.16 -22.98
CA LYS A 99 0.00 5.45 -22.75
C LYS A 99 0.20 5.73 -21.24
N ARG A 100 -0.83 5.53 -20.43
CA ARG A 100 -0.75 5.70 -18.96
C ARG A 100 0.20 4.71 -18.31
N ASP A 101 0.19 3.46 -18.75
CA ASP A 101 1.07 2.42 -18.21
C ASP A 101 2.54 2.73 -18.52
N LEU A 102 2.84 3.20 -19.74
CA LEU A 102 4.19 3.61 -20.11
C LEU A 102 4.71 4.78 -19.26
N GLU A 103 3.85 5.75 -18.90
CA GLU A 103 4.24 6.82 -17.96
C GLU A 103 4.58 6.28 -16.56
N GLY A 104 3.80 5.32 -16.06
CA GLY A 104 4.08 4.64 -14.80
C GLY A 104 5.39 3.84 -14.86
N ASN A 105 5.61 3.12 -15.95
CA ASN A 105 6.78 2.27 -16.16
C ASN A 105 8.06 3.10 -16.27
N VAL A 106 8.05 4.21 -17.00
CA VAL A 106 9.22 5.10 -17.11
C VAL A 106 9.59 5.65 -15.74
N ARG A 107 8.62 6.16 -14.96
CA ARG A 107 8.90 6.66 -13.60
C ARG A 107 9.46 5.57 -12.69
N THR A 108 8.94 4.35 -12.80
CA THR A 108 9.42 3.21 -12.01
C THR A 108 10.83 2.80 -12.44
N ALA A 109 11.11 2.78 -13.74
CA ALA A 109 12.43 2.49 -14.28
C ALA A 109 13.48 3.51 -13.82
N GLU A 110 13.17 4.81 -13.81
CA GLU A 110 14.09 5.83 -13.27
C GLU A 110 14.43 5.58 -11.80
N ARG A 111 13.43 5.18 -10.99
CA ARG A 111 13.65 4.83 -9.58
C ARG A 111 14.52 3.58 -9.42
N LEU A 112 14.34 2.57 -10.28
CA LEU A 112 15.16 1.36 -10.26
C LEU A 112 16.60 1.63 -10.73
N ARG A 113 16.81 2.49 -11.73
CA ARG A 113 18.15 2.89 -12.20
C ARG A 113 18.95 3.67 -11.15
N ALA A 114 18.28 4.30 -10.18
CA ALA A 114 18.96 4.96 -9.08
C ALA A 114 19.69 3.95 -8.16
N SER A 115 19.29 2.67 -8.18
CA SER A 115 19.99 1.61 -7.46
C SER A 115 21.24 1.17 -8.23
N LYS A 116 22.42 1.29 -7.61
CA LYS A 116 23.67 0.82 -8.20
C LYS A 116 23.80 -0.69 -8.01
N LEU A 117 23.96 -1.41 -9.12
CA LEU A 117 24.27 -2.83 -9.16
C LEU A 117 25.70 -3.02 -9.66
N LYS A 118 26.39 -4.04 -9.15
CA LYS A 118 27.65 -4.53 -9.69
C LYS A 118 27.35 -5.56 -10.78
N ASN A 119 28.28 -5.74 -11.72
CA ASN A 119 28.15 -6.80 -12.73
C ASN A 119 28.13 -8.22 -12.12
N SER A 120 28.55 -8.37 -10.86
CA SER A 120 28.49 -9.63 -10.10
C SER A 120 27.19 -9.82 -9.31
N ASP A 121 26.26 -8.85 -9.35
CA ASP A 121 24.96 -9.00 -8.70
C ASP A 121 24.06 -9.88 -9.58
N GLU A 122 23.79 -11.10 -9.11
CA GLU A 122 23.00 -12.10 -9.81
C GLU A 122 21.49 -11.76 -9.81
N PRO A 123 20.71 -12.26 -10.78
CA PRO A 123 19.26 -12.16 -10.72
C PRO A 123 18.70 -12.95 -9.54
N ASP A 124 17.54 -12.54 -9.04
CA ASP A 124 16.85 -13.20 -7.92
C ASP A 124 16.57 -14.70 -8.18
N PHE A 125 16.44 -15.07 -9.45
CA PHE A 125 16.28 -16.46 -9.87
C PHE A 125 17.15 -16.77 -11.09
N VAL A 126 17.89 -17.88 -11.01
CA VAL A 126 18.65 -18.47 -12.12
C VAL A 126 18.01 -19.81 -12.50
N PHE A 127 17.66 -19.97 -13.77
CA PHE A 127 17.09 -21.22 -14.28
C PHE A 127 18.18 -22.30 -14.41
N SER A 128 17.87 -23.53 -13.98
CA SER A 128 18.70 -24.73 -14.17
C SER A 128 17.86 -25.85 -14.79
N ALA A 129 18.43 -26.58 -15.76
CA ALA A 129 17.78 -27.64 -16.54
C ALA A 129 17.78 -29.01 -15.86
#